data_AF-A0A0A9Y0N9-F1
#
_entry.id   AF-A0A0A9Y0N9-F1
#
_cell.length_a   1.000
_cell.length_b   1.000
_cell.length_c   1.000
_cell.angle_alpha   90.00
_cell.angle_beta   90.00
_cell.angle_gamma   90.00
#
_symmetry.space_group_name_H-M   'P 1'
#
loop_
_entity.id
_entity.type
_entity.pdbx_description
1 polymer ?
#
loop_
_entity_poly.entity_id
_entity_poly.type
_entity_poly.pdbx_seq_one_letter_code
_entity_poly.pdbx_strand_id
1 'polypeptide(L)'
;MELSRISSTRMSSRMFPQPSTSRCKSDPMPYVRSREPTKLSVFRRLDTSTAPTPFTSHISVGKESRHDLLRSLAEFPGEFSISAIAAAERKRNQEISDLTKAIEHLTSENIQLKEETFEADCNYMSMIDELVSKESEIENLRNELSQLSEQISLSTAKEEEYINNARSCLHLEEQIEALKKQLSIQREDFEQLASAHAACPSPERIDSALEEVKSTYKTSLKATSDQLSERDRQIAKLEDSIARKDKELKEMADELTKHRTDRSLEDMQRQELNMRLAVMDSVVQNRERLISKMRVLMTRKSVKVNLLLMRIKNLEEKLKDCQKRLGEHRSPSRSISVSKDQPSFEDLKKTWSLGNVSKPVIKDGSTSLCHGAGDSNIEDDDSQGLLDETSKLQSDLANTSIVPSNNDLLFKINNIRSKIRRKLDKEIRKRSKVTETIGDSRRRFLETQSEIEEISKHRLNAEDSREQILSRVREEQRLSKIIESSENEIRAITAKIVSFERALRNLENLEKFILPLEN
;
A
#
# COMPACT_ATOMS: atom_id res chain seq x y z
N MET A 1 -29.88 12.61 15.00
CA MET A 1 -29.95 13.11 16.39
C MET A 1 -28.66 13.84 16.70
N GLU A 2 -28.70 14.81 17.60
CA GLU A 2 -27.57 15.71 17.89
C GLU A 2 -26.73 15.22 19.09
N LEU A 3 -25.48 15.73 19.14
CA LEU A 3 -24.60 15.78 20.32
C LEU A 3 -24.12 14.40 20.86
N SER A 4 -22.93 14.27 21.44
CA SER A 4 -22.20 15.29 22.21
C SER A 4 -20.70 15.32 21.93
N ARG A 5 -20.12 16.53 22.03
CA ARG A 5 -18.68 16.72 22.27
C ARG A 5 -18.44 16.62 23.79
N ILE A 6 -17.37 15.94 24.21
CA ILE A 6 -16.81 16.08 25.56
C ILE A 6 -15.31 16.37 25.40
N SER A 7 -14.78 17.22 26.30
CA SER A 7 -13.50 17.90 26.13
C SER A 7 -12.40 17.35 27.04
N SER A 8 -11.16 17.39 26.54
CA SER A 8 -9.94 17.77 27.28
C SER A 8 -9.84 17.40 28.77
N THR A 9 -9.00 16.40 29.08
CA THR A 9 -8.23 16.37 30.33
C THR A 9 -6.74 16.25 30.04
N ARG A 10 -5.93 17.12 30.67
CA ARG A 10 -4.51 17.32 30.38
C ARG A 10 -3.68 17.03 31.64
N MET A 11 -3.05 15.86 31.69
CA MET A 11 -2.08 15.44 32.70
C MET A 11 -0.82 14.99 31.94
N SER A 12 0.24 15.77 31.77
CA SER A 12 1.05 16.52 32.74
C SER A 12 1.88 15.63 33.66
N SER A 13 3.06 15.26 33.14
CA SER A 13 4.33 15.13 33.89
C SER A 13 4.34 14.39 35.24
N ARG A 14 4.84 13.14 35.22
CA ARG A 14 5.81 12.69 36.22
C ARG A 14 7.02 12.05 35.53
N MET A 15 8.11 12.79 35.45
CA MET A 15 9.43 12.18 35.43
C MET A 15 9.84 11.90 36.87
N PHE A 16 10.46 10.74 37.12
CA PHE A 16 11.41 10.57 38.22
C PHE A 16 12.67 9.87 37.64
N PRO A 17 13.86 10.14 38.21
CA PRO A 17 15.12 9.94 37.50
C PRO A 17 15.76 8.56 37.73
N GLN A 18 16.77 8.25 36.91
CA GLN A 18 17.75 7.21 37.22
C GLN A 18 18.57 7.59 38.47
N PRO A 19 18.83 6.67 39.40
CA PRO A 19 19.95 6.79 40.33
C PRO A 19 21.24 6.32 39.64
N SER A 20 22.26 7.20 39.54
CA SER A 20 23.55 6.90 38.91
C SER A 20 24.74 7.15 39.84
N THR A 21 24.98 6.19 40.74
CA THR A 21 26.14 6.07 41.64
C THR A 21 26.38 4.59 41.98
N SER A 22 27.59 4.07 42.20
CA SER A 22 28.91 4.68 42.04
C SER A 22 29.99 3.60 41.85
N ARG A 23 30.66 3.65 40.69
CA ARG A 23 32.09 3.42 40.46
C ARG A 23 32.94 2.94 41.67
N CYS A 24 33.06 1.63 41.87
CA CYS A 24 34.19 1.02 42.57
C CYS A 24 35.09 0.30 41.56
N LYS A 25 36.31 0.80 41.37
CA LYS A 25 37.44 0.07 40.79
C LYS A 25 38.44 -0.19 41.90
N SER A 26 38.93 -1.41 42.01
CA SER A 26 40.00 -1.79 42.94
C SER A 26 40.82 -2.91 42.31
N ASP A 27 41.76 -2.54 41.44
CA ASP A 27 42.75 -3.44 40.89
C ASP A 27 43.74 -3.87 42.00
N PRO A 28 44.09 -5.16 42.15
CA PRO A 28 45.05 -5.61 43.16
C PRO A 28 46.49 -5.30 42.73
N MET A 29 47.11 -4.30 43.35
CA MET A 29 48.55 -4.04 43.22
C MET A 29 49.37 -5.01 44.09
N PRO A 30 50.43 -5.66 43.56
CA PRO A 30 51.24 -6.60 44.33
C PRO A 30 52.27 -5.88 45.21
N TYR A 31 52.21 -6.10 46.53
CA TYR A 31 53.24 -5.63 47.45
C TYR A 31 54.49 -6.52 47.40
N VAL A 32 55.36 -6.26 46.43
CA VAL A 32 56.74 -6.77 46.45
C VAL A 32 57.52 -6.02 47.53
N ARG A 33 57.75 -6.67 48.67
CA ARG A 33 58.78 -6.26 49.64
C ARG A 33 59.93 -7.27 49.63
N SER A 34 61.07 -6.86 49.09
CA SER A 34 62.33 -7.55 49.29
C SER A 34 62.66 -7.59 50.79
N ARG A 35 63.03 -8.76 51.30
CA ARG A 35 63.59 -8.94 52.63
C ARG A 35 64.97 -9.56 52.45
N GLU A 36 66.01 -8.74 52.61
CA GLU A 36 67.39 -9.22 52.55
C GLU A 36 67.71 -10.09 53.79
N PRO A 37 68.53 -11.15 53.65
CA PRO A 37 68.87 -12.03 54.76
C PRO A 37 70.00 -11.43 55.60
N THR A 38 69.67 -10.52 56.53
CA THR A 38 70.62 -9.98 57.51
C THR A 38 71.13 -11.09 58.42
N LYS A 39 72.33 -11.60 58.13
CA LYS A 39 73.04 -12.58 58.96
C LYS A 39 73.38 -11.97 60.33
N LEU A 40 72.62 -12.31 61.38
CA LEU A 40 73.01 -11.98 62.74
C LEU A 40 74.11 -12.94 63.21
N SER A 41 75.34 -12.41 63.26
CA SER A 41 76.54 -13.13 63.67
C SER A 41 76.66 -13.22 65.19
N VAL A 42 76.88 -14.43 65.69
CA VAL A 42 77.77 -14.76 66.82
C VAL A 42 77.89 -13.68 67.90
N PHE A 43 77.02 -13.73 68.92
CA PHE A 43 77.34 -13.08 70.19
C PHE A 43 78.51 -13.82 70.85
N ARG A 44 79.65 -13.14 70.96
CA ARG A 44 80.79 -13.64 71.74
C ARG A 44 80.41 -13.69 73.21
N ARG A 45 80.83 -14.77 73.90
CA ARG A 45 81.07 -14.69 75.35
C ARG A 45 82.11 -13.59 75.59
N LEU A 46 81.84 -12.72 76.57
CA LEU A 46 82.81 -11.72 77.01
C LEU A 46 83.33 -12.16 78.37
N ASP A 47 84.45 -12.89 78.37
CA ASP A 47 85.06 -13.40 79.61
C ASP A 47 85.62 -12.24 80.43
N THR A 48 84.94 -11.87 81.52
CA THR A 48 85.37 -10.83 82.45
C THR A 48 86.45 -11.33 83.41
N SER A 49 87.59 -11.75 82.86
CA SER A 49 88.81 -12.03 83.61
C SER A 49 89.68 -10.78 83.67
N THR A 50 89.48 -9.97 84.72
CA THR A 50 90.28 -8.76 84.95
C THR A 50 90.75 -8.73 86.41
N ALA A 51 91.97 -9.22 86.65
CA ALA A 51 92.59 -9.15 87.98
C ALA A 51 92.96 -7.69 88.33
N PRO A 52 92.72 -7.24 89.58
CA PRO A 52 93.10 -5.89 90.01
C PRO A 52 94.62 -5.79 90.19
N THR A 53 95.27 -4.99 89.35
CA THR A 53 96.68 -4.60 89.56
C THR A 53 96.80 -3.50 90.62
N PRO A 54 97.89 -3.46 91.41
CA PRO A 54 97.96 -2.63 92.62
C PRO A 54 98.30 -1.16 92.33
N PHE A 55 97.65 -0.24 93.05
CA PHE A 55 98.02 1.16 93.09
C PHE A 55 99.27 1.39 93.97
N THR A 56 100.45 1.48 93.36
CA THR A 56 101.70 1.88 94.04
C THR A 56 101.88 3.40 94.05
N SER A 57 101.30 4.07 95.05
CA SER A 57 101.45 5.52 95.25
C SER A 57 102.80 5.90 95.88
N HIS A 58 103.79 6.22 95.03
CA HIS A 58 105.06 6.82 95.47
C HIS A 58 104.87 8.27 95.96
N ILE A 59 104.50 8.47 97.22
CA ILE A 59 104.36 9.79 97.83
C ILE A 59 105.73 10.32 98.27
N SER A 60 106.31 11.23 97.47
CA SER A 60 107.51 11.97 97.85
C SER A 60 107.14 13.16 98.76
N VAL A 61 107.29 13.00 100.07
CA VAL A 61 106.93 14.02 101.06
C VAL A 61 108.00 15.11 101.13
N GLY A 62 107.66 16.33 100.70
CA GLY A 62 108.52 17.51 100.79
C GLY A 62 108.85 17.90 102.23
N LYS A 63 109.96 18.62 102.44
CA LYS A 63 110.44 18.96 103.79
C LYS A 63 109.48 19.88 104.57
N GLU A 64 108.76 20.76 103.89
CA GLU A 64 107.79 21.67 104.50
C GLU A 64 106.51 20.93 104.91
N SER A 65 105.91 20.12 104.02
CA SER A 65 104.75 19.30 104.40
C SER A 65 105.07 18.26 105.47
N ARG A 66 106.35 17.86 105.62
CA ARG A 66 106.82 17.06 106.76
C ARG A 66 106.84 17.85 108.07
N HIS A 67 107.14 19.16 108.03
CA HIS A 67 107.05 20.05 109.19
C HIS A 67 105.58 20.37 109.55
N ASP A 68 104.70 20.55 108.57
CA ASP A 68 103.28 20.76 108.85
C ASP A 68 102.60 19.48 109.37
N LEU A 69 102.96 18.30 108.85
CA LEU A 69 102.56 17.01 109.46
C LEU A 69 103.02 16.93 110.93
N LEU A 70 104.28 17.27 111.21
CA LEU A 70 104.80 17.29 112.58
C LEU A 70 104.13 18.35 113.46
N ARG A 71 103.67 19.47 112.90
CA ARG A 71 102.88 20.48 113.62
C ARG A 71 101.48 19.95 113.95
N SER A 72 100.75 19.38 112.99
CA SER A 72 99.44 18.78 113.25
C SER A 72 99.50 17.58 114.21
N LEU A 73 100.58 16.78 114.16
CA LEU A 73 100.87 15.72 115.15
C LEU A 73 101.13 16.28 116.57
N ALA A 74 101.65 17.50 116.69
CA ALA A 74 101.90 18.17 117.97
C ALA A 74 100.70 18.97 118.49
N GLU A 75 99.85 19.49 117.60
CA GLU A 75 98.60 20.21 117.94
C GLU A 75 97.45 19.25 118.26
N PHE A 76 97.40 18.08 117.62
CA PHE A 76 96.38 17.04 117.82
C PHE A 76 96.99 15.66 118.19
N PRO A 77 97.78 15.54 119.27
CA PRO A 77 98.44 14.29 119.67
C PRO A 77 97.46 13.17 120.05
N GLY A 78 96.21 13.51 120.37
CA GLY A 78 95.13 12.53 120.56
C GLY A 78 94.67 11.88 119.26
N GLU A 79 94.57 12.63 118.17
CA GLU A 79 94.02 12.18 116.87
C GLU A 79 95.01 11.34 116.08
N PHE A 80 96.32 11.60 116.24
CA PHE A 80 97.39 10.78 115.69
C PHE A 80 97.94 9.74 116.68
N SER A 81 97.26 9.54 117.82
CA SER A 81 97.60 8.46 118.74
C SER A 81 97.38 7.08 118.10
N ILE A 82 98.16 6.08 118.52
CA ILE A 82 97.98 4.67 118.08
C ILE A 82 96.53 4.21 118.33
N SER A 83 95.91 4.66 119.42
CA SER A 83 94.52 4.38 119.77
C SER A 83 93.51 4.96 118.78
N ALA A 84 93.74 6.18 118.28
CA ALA A 84 92.89 6.85 117.29
C ALA A 84 93.08 6.28 115.87
N ILE A 85 94.32 6.01 115.47
CA ILE A 85 94.63 5.29 114.22
C ILE A 85 93.93 3.91 114.22
N ALA A 86 94.06 3.14 115.30
CA ALA A 86 93.39 1.86 115.43
C ALA A 86 91.85 1.97 115.50
N ALA A 87 91.29 3.12 115.91
CA ALA A 87 89.85 3.38 115.89
C ALA A 87 89.36 3.72 114.48
N ALA A 88 90.10 4.54 113.73
CA ALA A 88 89.83 4.84 112.33
C ALA A 88 89.97 3.58 111.46
N GLU A 89 90.98 2.74 111.71
CA GLU A 89 91.15 1.45 111.04
C GLU A 89 90.00 0.49 111.37
N ARG A 90 89.57 0.40 112.65
CA ARG A 90 88.37 -0.38 113.02
C ARG A 90 87.11 0.13 112.30
N LYS A 91 86.91 1.44 112.19
CA LYS A 91 85.79 2.04 111.44
C LYS A 91 85.86 1.70 109.95
N ARG A 92 87.02 1.86 109.32
CA ARG A 92 87.25 1.51 107.91
C ARG A 92 87.05 0.01 107.65
N ASN A 93 87.50 -0.85 108.56
CA ASN A 93 87.33 -2.31 108.43
C ASN A 93 85.86 -2.73 108.63
N GLN A 94 85.09 -2.02 109.47
CA GLN A 94 83.65 -2.17 109.57
C GLN A 94 82.94 -1.71 108.30
N GLU A 95 83.28 -0.53 107.77
CA GLU A 95 82.74 -0.01 106.50
C GLU A 95 83.03 -0.96 105.33
N ILE A 96 84.24 -1.53 105.27
CA ILE A 96 84.59 -2.58 104.29
C ILE A 96 83.73 -3.84 104.52
N SER A 97 83.54 -4.29 105.76
CA SER A 97 82.68 -5.46 106.05
C SER A 97 81.23 -5.24 105.62
N ASP A 98 80.69 -4.05 105.83
CA ASP A 98 79.30 -3.73 105.49
C ASP A 98 79.11 -3.48 103.98
N LEU A 99 80.11 -2.89 103.30
CA LEU A 99 80.16 -2.83 101.85
C LEU A 99 80.30 -4.22 101.21
N THR A 100 81.11 -5.12 101.79
CA THR A 100 81.21 -6.52 101.33
C THR A 100 79.86 -7.23 101.41
N LYS A 101 79.14 -7.13 102.55
CA LYS A 101 77.78 -7.69 102.68
C LYS A 101 76.79 -7.10 101.67
N ALA A 102 76.87 -5.79 101.41
CA ALA A 102 76.02 -5.14 100.40
C ALA A 102 76.33 -5.64 98.98
N ILE A 103 77.61 -5.87 98.65
CA ILE A 103 78.03 -6.46 97.38
C ILE A 103 77.57 -7.93 97.28
N GLU A 104 77.69 -8.71 98.35
CA GLU A 104 77.20 -10.11 98.42
C GLU A 104 75.67 -10.19 98.23
N HIS A 105 74.90 -9.29 98.86
CA HIS A 105 73.45 -9.15 98.65
C HIS A 105 73.13 -8.81 97.19
N LEU A 106 73.67 -7.71 96.67
CA LEU A 106 73.42 -7.27 95.30
C LEU A 106 73.87 -8.30 94.26
N THR A 107 74.92 -9.08 94.54
CA THR A 107 75.36 -10.18 93.67
C THR A 107 74.34 -11.32 93.69
N SER A 108 73.81 -11.68 94.85
CA SER A 108 72.78 -12.72 95.00
C SER A 108 71.47 -12.32 94.33
N GLU A 109 71.03 -11.08 94.53
CA GLU A 109 69.86 -10.48 93.87
C GLU A 109 70.04 -10.43 92.34
N ASN A 110 71.24 -10.09 91.86
CA ASN A 110 71.54 -10.08 90.43
C ASN A 110 71.65 -11.49 89.80
N ILE A 111 71.91 -12.53 90.60
CA ILE A 111 71.81 -13.93 90.17
C ILE A 111 70.33 -14.33 90.07
N GLN A 112 69.53 -14.09 91.12
CA GLN A 112 68.10 -14.40 91.12
C GLN A 112 67.36 -13.72 89.96
N LEU A 113 67.58 -12.42 89.73
CA LEU A 113 66.96 -11.69 88.62
C LEU A 113 67.35 -12.23 87.23
N LYS A 114 68.54 -12.84 87.08
CA LYS A 114 68.95 -13.52 85.84
C LYS A 114 68.28 -14.87 85.67
N GLU A 115 68.09 -15.61 86.76
CA GLU A 115 67.36 -16.88 86.77
C GLU A 115 65.87 -16.64 86.43
N GLU A 116 65.23 -15.64 87.06
CA GLU A 116 63.86 -15.21 86.75
C GLU A 116 63.71 -14.71 85.29
N THR A 117 64.68 -13.95 84.78
CA THR A 117 64.69 -13.51 83.37
C THR A 117 64.83 -14.69 82.41
N PHE A 118 65.71 -15.66 82.72
CA PHE A 118 65.91 -16.85 81.89
C PHE A 118 64.69 -17.77 81.90
N GLU A 119 64.02 -17.95 83.04
CA GLU A 119 62.76 -18.68 83.14
C GLU A 119 61.65 -17.97 82.35
N ALA A 120 61.56 -16.64 82.40
CA ALA A 120 60.64 -15.87 81.58
C ALA A 120 60.91 -16.05 80.08
N ASP A 121 62.17 -15.97 79.62
CA ASP A 121 62.55 -16.21 78.23
C ASP A 121 62.21 -17.64 77.77
N CYS A 122 62.44 -18.66 78.61
CA CYS A 122 62.02 -20.03 78.32
C CYS A 122 60.50 -20.18 78.17
N ASN A 123 59.72 -19.54 79.05
CA ASN A 123 58.26 -19.52 78.96
C ASN A 123 57.77 -18.78 77.70
N TYR A 124 58.41 -17.67 77.32
CA TYR A 124 58.09 -16.96 76.07
C TYR A 124 58.39 -17.80 74.82
N MET A 125 59.49 -18.57 74.78
CA MET A 125 59.75 -19.47 73.66
C MET A 125 58.68 -20.58 73.58
N SER A 126 58.30 -21.16 74.72
CA SER A 126 57.22 -22.17 74.76
C SER A 126 55.88 -21.63 74.24
N MET A 127 55.53 -20.37 74.56
CA MET A 127 54.34 -19.72 74.01
C MET A 127 54.45 -19.43 72.51
N ILE A 128 55.65 -19.11 72.00
CA ILE A 128 55.88 -18.92 70.57
C ILE A 128 55.74 -20.24 69.81
N ASP A 129 56.28 -21.34 70.32
CA ASP A 129 56.12 -22.67 69.72
C ASP A 129 54.65 -23.13 69.69
N GLU A 130 53.87 -22.86 70.76
CA GLU A 130 52.42 -23.10 70.76
C GLU A 130 51.69 -22.21 69.73
N LEU A 131 52.04 -20.92 69.63
CA LEU A 131 51.44 -20.03 68.64
C LEU A 131 51.75 -20.46 67.20
N VAL A 132 52.99 -20.85 66.88
CA VAL A 132 53.38 -21.37 65.56
C VAL A 132 52.63 -22.68 65.24
N SER A 133 52.47 -23.56 66.24
CA SER A 133 51.63 -24.76 66.11
C SER A 133 50.19 -24.41 65.76
N LYS A 134 49.60 -23.43 66.47
CA LYS A 134 48.22 -22.95 66.22
C LYS A 134 48.06 -22.21 64.89
N GLU A 135 49.07 -21.45 64.42
CA GLU A 135 49.07 -20.89 63.07
C GLU A 135 49.04 -21.99 62.00
N SER A 136 49.78 -23.09 62.19
CA SER A 136 49.75 -24.23 61.28
C SER A 136 48.39 -24.97 61.28
N GLU A 137 47.74 -25.09 62.43
CA GLU A 137 46.39 -25.65 62.57
C GLU A 137 45.35 -24.78 61.85
N ILE A 138 45.43 -23.45 62.02
CA ILE A 138 44.58 -22.48 61.31
C ILE A 138 44.78 -22.56 59.79
N GLU A 139 46.02 -22.71 59.31
CA GLU A 139 46.27 -22.81 57.87
C GLU A 139 45.80 -24.15 57.28
N ASN A 140 45.91 -25.25 58.02
CA ASN A 140 45.29 -26.53 57.61
C ASN A 140 43.76 -26.40 57.50
N LEU A 141 43.10 -25.81 58.50
CA LEU A 141 41.64 -25.57 58.49
C LEU A 141 41.20 -24.63 57.35
N ARG A 142 42.02 -23.63 56.98
CA ARG A 142 41.77 -22.79 55.79
C ARG A 142 41.83 -23.60 54.49
N ASN A 143 42.81 -24.49 54.36
CA ASN A 143 42.93 -25.36 53.19
C ASN A 143 41.75 -26.35 53.09
N GLU A 144 41.31 -26.95 54.20
CA GLU A 144 40.12 -27.80 54.25
C GLU A 144 38.84 -27.02 53.88
N LEU A 145 38.64 -25.82 54.44
CA LEU A 145 37.51 -24.95 54.08
C LEU A 145 37.53 -24.55 52.59
N SER A 146 38.70 -24.30 52.01
CA SER A 146 38.83 -24.01 50.57
C SER A 146 38.43 -25.22 49.71
N GLN A 147 38.88 -26.43 50.07
CA GLN A 147 38.52 -27.66 49.35
C GLN A 147 37.02 -27.97 49.48
N LEU A 148 36.43 -27.79 50.66
CA LEU A 148 34.99 -27.96 50.87
C LEU A 148 34.18 -26.92 50.09
N SER A 149 34.63 -25.66 50.02
CA SER A 149 33.98 -24.62 49.22
C SER A 149 34.03 -24.93 47.71
N GLU A 150 35.13 -25.49 47.21
CA GLU A 150 35.23 -25.96 45.82
C GLU A 150 34.32 -27.17 45.56
N GLN A 151 34.29 -28.17 46.45
CA GLN A 151 33.40 -29.33 46.34
C GLN A 151 31.91 -28.93 46.35
N ILE A 152 31.52 -27.99 47.23
CA ILE A 152 30.15 -27.43 47.25
C ILE A 152 29.83 -26.77 45.91
N SER A 153 30.73 -25.91 45.40
CA SER A 153 30.55 -25.22 44.11
C SER A 153 30.37 -26.20 42.94
N LEU A 154 31.18 -27.25 42.89
CA LEU A 154 31.10 -28.32 41.90
C LEU A 154 29.84 -29.19 42.06
N SER A 155 29.34 -29.35 43.28
CA SER A 155 28.09 -30.09 43.56
C SER A 155 26.87 -29.28 43.11
N THR A 156 26.80 -27.98 43.44
CA THR A 156 25.71 -27.09 43.02
C THR A 156 25.65 -26.95 41.50
N ALA A 157 26.80 -26.82 40.82
CA ALA A 157 26.83 -26.76 39.36
C ALA A 157 26.25 -28.04 38.70
N LYS A 158 26.53 -29.23 39.27
CA LYS A 158 25.93 -30.50 38.82
C LYS A 158 24.44 -30.59 39.14
N GLU A 159 24.01 -30.09 40.31
CA GLU A 159 22.60 -30.06 40.68
C GLU A 159 21.79 -29.16 39.74
N GLU A 160 22.33 -27.99 39.36
CA GLU A 160 21.74 -27.14 38.32
C GLU A 160 21.69 -27.82 36.95
N GLU A 161 22.74 -28.57 36.56
CA GLU A 161 22.73 -29.39 35.34
C GLU A 161 21.63 -30.46 35.37
N TYR A 162 21.50 -31.22 36.48
CA TYR A 162 20.45 -32.22 36.66
C TYR A 162 19.05 -31.60 36.64
N ILE A 163 18.85 -30.44 37.29
CA ILE A 163 17.57 -29.71 37.28
C ILE A 163 17.22 -29.24 35.87
N ASN A 164 18.19 -28.71 35.12
CA ASN A 164 17.96 -28.26 33.75
C ASN A 164 17.69 -29.43 32.78
N ASN A 165 18.39 -30.55 32.94
CA ASN A 165 18.12 -31.78 32.20
C ASN A 165 16.71 -32.34 32.54
N ALA A 166 16.32 -32.38 33.81
CA ALA A 166 14.98 -32.80 34.23
C ALA A 166 13.86 -31.89 33.65
N ARG A 167 14.06 -30.57 33.61
CA ARG A 167 13.18 -29.62 32.92
C ARG A 167 13.08 -29.91 31.43
N SER A 168 14.20 -30.24 30.77
CA SER A 168 14.22 -30.63 29.36
C SER A 168 13.46 -31.94 29.10
N CYS A 169 13.60 -32.95 29.96
CA CYS A 169 12.82 -34.19 29.90
C CYS A 169 11.32 -33.94 30.05
N LEU A 170 10.90 -33.16 31.06
CA LEU A 170 9.48 -32.80 31.24
C LEU A 170 8.91 -32.10 30.00
N HIS A 171 9.66 -31.18 29.39
CA HIS A 171 9.21 -30.51 28.17
C HIS A 171 9.12 -31.45 26.95
N LEU A 172 10.01 -32.46 26.86
CA LEU A 172 9.90 -33.51 25.85
C LEU A 172 8.68 -34.42 26.11
N GLU A 173 8.34 -34.71 27.37
CA GLU A 173 7.11 -35.43 27.73
C GLU A 173 5.84 -34.66 27.35
N GLU A 174 5.81 -33.34 27.57
CA GLU A 174 4.73 -32.45 27.09
C GLU A 174 4.58 -32.51 25.56
N GLN A 175 5.68 -32.43 24.82
CA GLN A 175 5.68 -32.53 23.35
C GLN A 175 5.19 -33.91 22.87
N ILE A 176 5.67 -34.98 23.50
CA ILE A 176 5.24 -36.37 23.21
C ILE A 176 3.73 -36.53 23.45
N GLU A 177 3.20 -35.97 24.54
CA GLU A 177 1.78 -36.05 24.86
C GLU A 177 0.90 -35.18 23.94
N ALA A 178 1.40 -34.03 23.49
CA ALA A 178 0.76 -33.22 22.44
C ALA A 178 0.71 -33.98 21.09
N LEU A 179 1.81 -34.63 20.70
CA LEU A 179 1.89 -35.43 19.48
C LEU A 179 0.96 -36.66 19.53
N LYS A 180 0.86 -37.36 20.67
CA LYS A 180 -0.12 -38.45 20.85
C LYS A 180 -1.55 -37.98 20.60
N LYS A 181 -1.92 -36.81 21.13
CA LYS A 181 -3.26 -36.22 20.97
C LYS A 181 -3.55 -35.86 19.50
N GLN A 182 -2.60 -35.26 18.79
CA GLN A 182 -2.72 -35.01 17.36
C GLN A 182 -2.88 -36.30 16.54
N LEU A 183 -2.09 -37.34 16.84
CA LEU A 183 -2.15 -38.63 16.16
C LEU A 183 -3.47 -39.36 16.45
N SER A 184 -4.04 -39.20 17.66
CA SER A 184 -5.37 -39.71 18.00
C SER A 184 -6.47 -39.05 17.17
N ILE A 185 -6.46 -37.71 17.03
CA ILE A 185 -7.44 -36.97 16.21
C ILE A 185 -7.33 -37.39 14.75
N GLN A 186 -6.12 -37.46 14.19
CA GLN A 186 -5.91 -37.90 12.81
C GLN A 186 -6.44 -39.30 12.53
N ARG A 187 -6.36 -40.23 13.50
CA ARG A 187 -6.95 -41.58 13.34
C ARG A 187 -8.48 -41.51 13.24
N GLU A 188 -9.12 -40.68 14.06
CA GLU A 188 -10.57 -40.48 14.02
C GLU A 188 -11.00 -39.84 12.69
N ASP A 189 -10.28 -38.82 12.22
CA ASP A 189 -10.49 -38.19 10.90
C ASP A 189 -10.36 -39.23 9.77
N PHE A 190 -9.35 -40.11 9.81
CA PHE A 190 -9.16 -41.18 8.82
C PHE A 190 -10.26 -42.25 8.89
N GLU A 191 -10.77 -42.60 10.06
CA GLU A 191 -11.85 -43.57 10.23
C GLU A 191 -13.20 -43.01 9.75
N GLN A 192 -13.46 -41.72 10.00
CA GLN A 192 -14.60 -41.00 9.41
C GLN A 192 -14.49 -40.91 7.88
N LEU A 193 -13.30 -40.58 7.35
CA LEU A 193 -13.06 -40.52 5.90
C LEU A 193 -13.20 -41.89 5.22
N ALA A 194 -12.68 -42.96 5.85
CA ALA A 194 -12.85 -44.33 5.35
C ALA A 194 -14.32 -44.76 5.35
N SER A 195 -15.07 -44.39 6.38
CA SER A 195 -16.52 -44.64 6.47
C SER A 195 -17.30 -43.88 5.39
N ALA A 196 -16.95 -42.61 5.14
CA ALA A 196 -17.54 -41.81 4.07
C ALA A 196 -17.22 -42.36 2.68
N HIS A 197 -15.98 -42.82 2.45
CA HIS A 197 -15.58 -43.48 1.21
C HIS A 197 -16.29 -44.83 1.01
N ALA A 198 -16.50 -45.61 2.08
CA ALA A 198 -17.29 -46.84 2.02
C ALA A 198 -18.80 -46.59 1.76
N ALA A 199 -19.29 -45.39 2.08
CA ALA A 199 -20.65 -44.95 1.76
C ALA A 199 -20.81 -44.36 0.35
N CYS A 200 -19.71 -44.14 -0.40
CA CYS A 200 -19.81 -43.73 -1.80
C CYS A 200 -20.44 -44.85 -2.66
N PRO A 201 -21.32 -44.51 -3.62
CA PRO A 201 -21.83 -45.50 -4.57
C PRO A 201 -20.69 -46.08 -5.40
N SER A 202 -20.74 -47.38 -5.69
CA SER A 202 -19.70 -48.04 -6.49
C SER A 202 -19.60 -47.44 -7.90
N PRO A 203 -18.44 -47.52 -8.57
CA PRO A 203 -18.27 -47.00 -9.92
C PRO A 203 -19.34 -47.49 -10.90
N GLU A 204 -19.78 -48.75 -10.81
CA GLU A 204 -20.82 -49.26 -11.72
C GLU A 204 -22.18 -48.56 -11.53
N ARG A 205 -22.48 -48.05 -10.33
CA ARG A 205 -23.69 -47.23 -10.10
C ARG A 205 -23.56 -45.84 -10.72
N ILE A 206 -22.36 -45.27 -10.70
CA ILE A 206 -22.07 -43.97 -11.32
C ILE A 206 -22.14 -44.09 -12.85
N ASP A 207 -21.50 -45.12 -13.42
CA ASP A 207 -21.52 -45.39 -14.86
C ASP A 207 -22.94 -45.72 -15.36
N SER A 208 -23.72 -46.51 -14.60
CA SER A 208 -25.11 -46.81 -14.92
C SER A 208 -25.99 -45.55 -14.96
N ALA A 209 -25.86 -44.67 -13.96
CA ALA A 209 -26.56 -43.38 -13.94
C ALA A 209 -26.09 -42.44 -15.08
N LEU A 210 -24.81 -42.49 -15.45
CA LEU A 210 -24.26 -41.72 -16.57
C LEU A 210 -24.86 -42.18 -17.92
N GLU A 211 -24.96 -43.50 -18.14
CA GLU A 211 -25.60 -44.05 -19.34
C GLU A 211 -27.12 -43.81 -19.35
N GLU A 212 -27.79 -43.80 -18.19
CA GLU A 212 -29.20 -43.40 -18.09
C GLU A 212 -29.41 -41.93 -18.52
N VAL A 213 -28.62 -41.00 -17.97
CA VAL A 213 -28.63 -39.58 -18.35
C VAL A 213 -28.30 -39.38 -19.84
N LYS A 214 -27.34 -40.13 -20.36
CA LYS A 214 -26.94 -40.12 -21.78
C LYS A 214 -28.05 -40.68 -22.68
N SER A 215 -28.78 -41.71 -22.25
CA SER A 215 -29.91 -42.29 -22.99
C SER A 215 -31.12 -41.36 -23.04
N THR A 216 -31.44 -40.69 -21.94
CA THR A 216 -32.53 -39.71 -21.84
C THR A 216 -32.19 -38.45 -22.63
N TYR A 217 -30.97 -37.94 -22.53
CA TYR A 217 -30.49 -36.82 -23.35
C TYR A 217 -30.54 -37.14 -24.86
N LYS A 218 -30.06 -38.32 -25.28
CA LYS A 218 -30.14 -38.77 -26.69
C LYS A 218 -31.59 -38.86 -27.19
N THR A 219 -32.52 -39.29 -26.33
CA THR A 219 -33.95 -39.37 -26.67
C THR A 219 -34.58 -37.98 -26.80
N SER A 220 -34.24 -37.06 -25.89
CA SER A 220 -34.66 -35.65 -25.96
C SER A 220 -34.13 -34.95 -27.23
N LEU A 221 -32.83 -35.12 -27.53
CA LEU A 221 -32.19 -34.57 -28.73
C LEU A 221 -32.83 -35.08 -30.03
N LYS A 222 -33.23 -36.35 -30.07
CA LYS A 222 -33.98 -36.88 -31.21
C LYS A 222 -35.36 -36.22 -31.32
N ALA A 223 -36.11 -36.15 -30.22
CA ALA A 223 -37.45 -35.54 -30.22
C ALA A 223 -37.42 -34.07 -30.66
N THR A 224 -36.41 -33.29 -30.27
CA THR A 224 -36.25 -31.90 -30.75
C THR A 224 -35.85 -31.83 -32.22
N SER A 225 -35.01 -32.75 -32.72
CA SER A 225 -34.66 -32.85 -34.14
C SER A 225 -35.85 -33.23 -35.02
N ASP A 226 -36.69 -34.17 -34.57
CA ASP A 226 -37.91 -34.57 -35.26
C ASP A 226 -38.93 -33.42 -35.31
N GLN A 227 -39.05 -32.63 -34.22
CA GLN A 227 -39.86 -31.41 -34.18
C GLN A 227 -39.33 -30.30 -35.10
N LEU A 228 -38.02 -30.13 -35.22
CA LEU A 228 -37.41 -29.15 -36.13
C LEU A 228 -37.74 -29.49 -37.59
N SER A 229 -37.57 -30.77 -37.97
CA SER A 229 -37.83 -31.25 -39.34
C SER A 229 -39.28 -31.03 -39.80
N GLU A 230 -40.29 -31.29 -38.95
CA GLU A 230 -41.68 -30.98 -39.30
C GLU A 230 -41.98 -29.47 -39.26
N ARG A 231 -41.22 -28.65 -38.51
CA ARG A 231 -41.30 -27.18 -38.59
C ARG A 231 -40.74 -26.65 -39.91
N ASP A 232 -39.59 -27.13 -40.36
CA ASP A 232 -39.03 -26.79 -41.67
C ASP A 232 -40.00 -27.21 -42.80
N ARG A 233 -40.62 -28.40 -42.67
CA ARG A 233 -41.66 -28.87 -43.60
C ARG A 233 -42.99 -28.11 -43.51
N GLN A 234 -43.24 -27.36 -42.43
CA GLN A 234 -44.37 -26.42 -42.33
C GLN A 234 -44.02 -25.06 -42.96
N ILE A 235 -42.79 -24.58 -42.78
CA ILE A 235 -42.26 -23.36 -43.41
C ILE A 235 -42.30 -23.50 -44.93
N ALA A 236 -41.74 -24.57 -45.51
CA ALA A 236 -41.74 -24.78 -46.95
C ALA A 236 -43.15 -24.77 -47.58
N LYS A 237 -44.15 -25.37 -46.91
CA LYS A 237 -45.56 -25.33 -47.35
C LYS A 237 -46.17 -23.93 -47.30
N LEU A 238 -45.74 -23.10 -46.35
CA LEU A 238 -46.18 -21.71 -46.23
C LEU A 238 -45.50 -20.84 -47.31
N GLU A 239 -44.22 -21.06 -47.59
CA GLU A 239 -43.49 -20.42 -48.70
C GLU A 239 -44.13 -20.75 -50.05
N ASP A 240 -44.44 -22.04 -50.32
CA ASP A 240 -45.22 -22.48 -51.49
C ASP A 240 -46.62 -21.84 -51.56
N SER A 241 -47.22 -21.49 -50.42
CA SER A 241 -48.54 -20.83 -50.35
C SER A 241 -48.43 -19.33 -50.63
N ILE A 242 -47.41 -18.67 -50.07
CA ILE A 242 -47.09 -17.26 -50.28
C ILE A 242 -46.71 -17.02 -51.74
N ALA A 243 -45.79 -17.80 -52.31
CA ALA A 243 -45.36 -17.67 -53.70
C ALA A 243 -46.53 -17.81 -54.71
N ARG A 244 -47.52 -18.66 -54.41
CA ARG A 244 -48.76 -18.74 -55.20
C ARG A 244 -49.65 -17.49 -55.02
N LYS A 245 -49.77 -16.96 -53.81
CA LYS A 245 -50.54 -15.74 -53.56
C LYS A 245 -49.89 -14.48 -54.13
N ASP A 246 -48.57 -14.37 -54.12
CA ASP A 246 -47.85 -13.28 -54.80
C ASP A 246 -48.03 -13.34 -56.31
N LYS A 247 -48.08 -14.55 -56.90
CA LYS A 247 -48.43 -14.74 -58.31
C LYS A 247 -49.88 -14.31 -58.61
N GLU A 248 -50.86 -14.74 -57.80
CA GLU A 248 -52.26 -14.30 -57.93
C GLU A 248 -52.40 -12.77 -57.80
N LEU A 249 -51.71 -12.16 -56.82
CA LEU A 249 -51.71 -10.71 -56.61
C LEU A 249 -51.08 -9.97 -57.80
N LYS A 250 -50.02 -10.50 -58.38
CA LYS A 250 -49.40 -9.94 -59.58
C LYS A 250 -50.32 -10.03 -60.80
N GLU A 251 -50.96 -11.18 -61.01
CA GLU A 251 -51.94 -11.38 -62.10
C GLU A 251 -53.14 -10.43 -61.96
N MET A 252 -53.66 -10.23 -60.73
CA MET A 252 -54.69 -9.21 -60.47
C MET A 252 -54.19 -7.77 -60.63
N ALA A 253 -52.93 -7.47 -60.32
CA ALA A 253 -52.35 -6.14 -60.53
C ALA A 253 -52.18 -5.83 -62.02
N ASP A 254 -51.70 -6.80 -62.81
CA ASP A 254 -51.57 -6.67 -64.26
C ASP A 254 -52.96 -6.48 -64.91
N GLU A 255 -53.98 -7.27 -64.52
CA GLU A 255 -55.38 -7.09 -64.98
C GLU A 255 -55.96 -5.72 -64.57
N LEU A 256 -55.65 -5.23 -63.36
CA LEU A 256 -56.08 -3.90 -62.90
C LEU A 256 -55.43 -2.76 -63.70
N THR A 257 -54.15 -2.89 -64.07
CA THR A 257 -53.49 -1.87 -64.92
C THR A 257 -54.09 -1.85 -66.33
N LYS A 258 -54.39 -3.01 -66.90
CA LYS A 258 -55.11 -3.15 -68.18
C LYS A 258 -56.51 -2.53 -68.13
N HIS A 259 -57.31 -2.84 -67.10
CA HIS A 259 -58.61 -2.19 -66.92
C HIS A 259 -58.51 -0.66 -66.77
N ARG A 260 -57.39 -0.14 -66.23
CA ARG A 260 -57.13 1.29 -66.13
C ARG A 260 -56.74 1.91 -67.47
N THR A 261 -55.99 1.22 -68.33
CA THR A 261 -55.72 1.70 -69.71
C THR A 261 -56.97 1.64 -70.58
N ASP A 262 -57.77 0.58 -70.46
CA ASP A 262 -59.00 0.40 -71.24
C ASP A 262 -60.02 1.49 -70.89
N ARG A 263 -60.23 1.76 -69.59
CA ARG A 263 -61.07 2.88 -69.14
C ARG A 263 -60.54 4.24 -69.61
N SER A 264 -59.23 4.46 -69.61
CA SER A 264 -58.65 5.70 -70.13
C SER A 264 -58.85 5.87 -71.64
N LEU A 265 -58.97 4.78 -72.39
CA LEU A 265 -59.33 4.80 -73.80
C LEU A 265 -60.83 5.10 -73.99
N GLU A 266 -61.71 4.47 -73.21
CA GLU A 266 -63.15 4.80 -73.19
C GLU A 266 -63.40 6.27 -72.85
N ASP A 267 -62.73 6.82 -71.84
CA ASP A 267 -62.91 8.22 -71.43
C ASP A 267 -62.45 9.20 -72.53
N MET A 268 -61.36 8.89 -73.26
CA MET A 268 -60.97 9.67 -74.45
C MET A 268 -62.00 9.57 -75.58
N GLN A 269 -62.54 8.38 -75.85
CA GLN A 269 -63.58 8.20 -76.87
C GLN A 269 -64.88 8.93 -76.50
N ARG A 270 -65.28 8.92 -75.22
CA ARG A 270 -66.40 9.71 -74.68
C ARG A 270 -66.14 11.20 -74.83
N GLN A 271 -64.92 11.67 -74.57
CA GLN A 271 -64.55 13.08 -74.74
C GLN A 271 -64.61 13.50 -76.21
N GLU A 272 -64.14 12.67 -77.16
CA GLU A 272 -64.27 12.95 -78.59
C GLU A 272 -65.74 12.98 -79.04
N LEU A 273 -66.55 12.02 -78.59
CA LEU A 273 -67.98 11.97 -78.90
C LEU A 273 -68.71 13.22 -78.38
N ASN A 274 -68.41 13.66 -77.16
CA ASN A 274 -68.96 14.89 -76.58
C ASN A 274 -68.55 16.14 -77.37
N MET A 275 -67.30 16.22 -77.85
CA MET A 275 -66.87 17.32 -78.74
C MET A 275 -67.62 17.29 -80.08
N ARG A 276 -67.83 16.11 -80.69
CA ARG A 276 -68.63 15.97 -81.92
C ARG A 276 -70.10 16.36 -81.71
N LEU A 277 -70.69 16.00 -80.56
CA LEU A 277 -72.05 16.41 -80.18
C LEU A 277 -72.17 17.93 -80.00
N ALA A 278 -71.25 18.58 -79.29
CA ALA A 278 -71.24 20.04 -79.13
C ALA A 278 -71.10 20.77 -80.48
N VAL A 279 -70.32 20.22 -81.43
CA VAL A 279 -70.26 20.73 -82.80
C VAL A 279 -71.61 20.56 -83.52
N MET A 280 -72.25 19.39 -83.41
CA MET A 280 -73.61 19.17 -83.95
C MET A 280 -74.64 20.15 -83.39
N ASP A 281 -74.68 20.37 -82.07
CA ASP A 281 -75.60 21.31 -81.43
C ASP A 281 -75.39 22.74 -81.95
N SER A 282 -74.14 23.16 -82.17
CA SER A 282 -73.85 24.46 -82.79
C SER A 282 -74.37 24.58 -84.23
N VAL A 283 -74.39 23.48 -84.99
CA VAL A 283 -74.95 23.41 -86.35
C VAL A 283 -76.47 23.42 -86.32
N VAL A 284 -77.10 22.74 -85.34
CA VAL A 284 -78.55 22.78 -85.11
C VAL A 284 -79.00 24.20 -84.75
N GLN A 285 -78.40 24.83 -83.75
CA GLN A 285 -78.71 26.20 -83.34
C GLN A 285 -78.55 27.21 -84.48
N ASN A 286 -77.51 27.06 -85.32
CA ASN A 286 -77.34 27.90 -86.50
C ASN A 286 -78.40 27.66 -87.58
N ARG A 287 -78.85 26.40 -87.77
CA ARG A 287 -79.99 26.08 -88.64
C ARG A 287 -81.31 26.64 -88.10
N GLU A 288 -81.58 26.55 -86.80
CA GLU A 288 -82.78 27.14 -86.17
C GLU A 288 -82.79 28.67 -86.29
N ARG A 289 -81.64 29.31 -86.08
CA ARG A 289 -81.45 30.76 -86.30
C ARG A 289 -81.65 31.15 -87.76
N LEU A 290 -81.23 30.32 -88.72
CA LEU A 290 -81.49 30.52 -90.15
C LEU A 290 -82.98 30.33 -90.50
N ILE A 291 -83.61 29.26 -90.01
CA ILE A 291 -85.05 28.99 -90.17
C ILE A 291 -85.88 30.14 -89.59
N SER A 292 -85.48 30.69 -88.44
CA SER A 292 -86.13 31.86 -87.83
C SER A 292 -86.03 33.11 -88.72
N LYS A 293 -84.85 33.39 -89.29
CA LYS A 293 -84.69 34.45 -90.31
C LYS A 293 -85.55 34.19 -91.55
N MET A 294 -85.63 32.95 -92.03
CA MET A 294 -86.47 32.57 -93.17
C MET A 294 -87.97 32.74 -92.87
N ARG A 295 -88.46 32.36 -91.68
CA ARG A 295 -89.85 32.61 -91.26
C ARG A 295 -90.18 34.12 -91.31
N VAL A 296 -89.33 34.97 -90.73
CA VAL A 296 -89.51 36.43 -90.75
C VAL A 296 -89.54 36.97 -92.19
N LEU A 297 -88.64 36.50 -93.07
CA LEU A 297 -88.65 36.88 -94.49
C LEU A 297 -89.89 36.39 -95.24
N MET A 298 -90.37 35.17 -94.95
CA MET A 298 -91.58 34.60 -95.54
C MET A 298 -92.84 35.35 -95.09
N THR A 299 -92.97 35.70 -93.81
CA THR A 299 -94.07 36.55 -93.32
C THR A 299 -94.01 37.95 -93.94
N ARG A 300 -92.81 38.54 -94.08
CA ARG A 300 -92.64 39.84 -94.76
C ARG A 300 -92.99 39.75 -96.25
N LYS A 301 -92.72 38.62 -96.91
CA LYS A 301 -93.19 38.33 -98.28
C LYS A 301 -94.70 38.15 -98.34
N SER A 302 -95.33 37.36 -97.46
CA SER A 302 -96.78 37.12 -97.50
C SER A 302 -97.58 38.38 -97.21
N VAL A 303 -97.14 39.23 -96.28
CA VAL A 303 -97.71 40.58 -96.08
C VAL A 303 -97.59 41.40 -97.37
N LYS A 304 -96.44 41.42 -98.04
CA LYS A 304 -96.26 42.15 -99.31
C LYS A 304 -97.13 41.57 -100.45
N VAL A 305 -97.30 40.25 -100.52
CA VAL A 305 -98.18 39.58 -101.49
C VAL A 305 -99.65 39.92 -101.21
N ASN A 306 -100.10 39.90 -99.96
CA ASN A 306 -101.46 40.29 -99.59
C ASN A 306 -101.74 41.77 -99.91
N LEU A 307 -100.75 42.65 -99.69
CA LEU A 307 -100.85 44.07 -100.03
C LEU A 307 -100.91 44.29 -101.56
N LEU A 308 -100.19 43.48 -102.33
CA LEU A 308 -100.30 43.45 -103.80
C LEU A 308 -101.64 42.86 -104.26
N LEU A 309 -102.15 41.79 -103.65
CA LEU A 309 -103.46 41.21 -103.95
C LEU A 309 -104.60 42.19 -103.66
N MET A 310 -104.55 42.92 -102.55
CA MET A 310 -105.50 44.00 -102.26
C MET A 310 -105.44 45.12 -103.31
N ARG A 311 -104.23 45.44 -103.81
CA ARG A 311 -104.06 46.45 -104.87
C ARG A 311 -104.49 45.94 -106.25
N ILE A 312 -104.28 44.66 -106.56
CA ILE A 312 -104.84 43.98 -107.74
C ILE A 312 -106.36 44.01 -107.66
N LYS A 313 -106.96 43.59 -106.55
CA LYS A 313 -108.42 43.59 -106.37
C LYS A 313 -109.05 44.99 -106.52
N ASN A 314 -108.37 46.04 -106.02
CA ASN A 314 -108.77 47.43 -106.25
C ASN A 314 -108.65 47.87 -107.73
N LEU A 315 -107.64 47.38 -108.45
CA LEU A 315 -107.49 47.59 -109.88
C LEU A 315 -108.52 46.77 -110.70
N GLU A 316 -108.87 45.57 -110.25
CA GLU A 316 -109.92 44.73 -110.83
C GLU A 316 -111.30 45.37 -110.63
N GLU A 317 -111.61 45.92 -109.47
CA GLU A 317 -112.85 46.70 -109.23
C GLU A 317 -112.92 47.93 -110.15
N LYS A 318 -111.83 48.70 -110.25
CA LYS A 318 -111.73 49.83 -111.20
C LYS A 318 -111.86 49.38 -112.65
N LEU A 319 -111.25 48.24 -113.01
CA LEU A 319 -111.36 47.65 -114.34
C LEU A 319 -112.77 47.11 -114.61
N LYS A 320 -113.49 46.64 -113.58
CA LYS A 320 -114.91 46.25 -113.65
C LYS A 320 -115.80 47.46 -113.87
N ASP A 321 -115.55 48.58 -113.20
CA ASP A 321 -116.24 49.85 -113.46
C ASP A 321 -115.93 50.38 -114.87
N CYS A 322 -114.67 50.27 -115.34
CA CYS A 322 -114.31 50.59 -116.71
C CYS A 322 -114.99 49.66 -117.72
N GLN A 323 -115.04 48.34 -117.48
CA GLN A 323 -115.74 47.38 -118.34
C GLN A 323 -117.25 47.56 -118.30
N LYS A 324 -117.84 47.98 -117.18
CA LYS A 324 -119.25 48.34 -117.08
C LYS A 324 -119.57 49.60 -117.90
N ARG A 325 -118.64 50.55 -118.01
CA ARG A 325 -118.68 51.70 -118.93
C ARG A 325 -118.35 51.34 -120.39
N LEU A 326 -117.69 50.21 -120.65
CA LEU A 326 -117.32 49.75 -122.00
C LEU A 326 -118.36 48.78 -122.60
N GLY A 327 -119.12 48.07 -121.76
CA GLY A 327 -120.14 47.09 -122.17
C GLY A 327 -121.29 47.69 -122.96
N GLU A 328 -121.46 49.02 -122.93
CA GLU A 328 -122.44 49.75 -123.73
C GLU A 328 -122.03 49.91 -125.21
N HIS A 329 -120.76 49.62 -125.59
CA HIS A 329 -120.31 49.68 -126.99
C HIS A 329 -119.32 48.57 -127.44
N ARG A 330 -119.90 47.59 -128.16
CA ARG A 330 -119.43 47.07 -129.47
C ARG A 330 -118.09 46.27 -129.57
N SER A 331 -118.27 44.94 -129.63
CA SER A 331 -117.55 43.98 -130.53
C SER A 331 -116.08 43.58 -130.22
N PRO A 332 -115.60 42.42 -130.73
CA PRO A 332 -114.40 41.74 -130.21
C PRO A 332 -113.16 41.74 -131.13
N SER A 333 -111.96 41.50 -130.56
CA SER A 333 -110.83 40.87 -131.29
C SER A 333 -109.59 40.53 -130.44
N ARG A 334 -108.90 39.48 -130.91
CA ARG A 334 -107.45 39.14 -130.80
C ARG A 334 -106.82 38.69 -129.46
N SER A 335 -106.06 37.61 -129.62
CA SER A 335 -105.04 37.03 -128.73
C SER A 335 -103.63 37.60 -129.04
N ILE A 336 -102.66 37.36 -128.13
CA ILE A 336 -101.19 37.44 -128.33
C ILE A 336 -100.49 36.60 -127.23
N SER A 337 -99.24 36.18 -127.47
CA SER A 337 -98.40 35.30 -126.61
C SER A 337 -97.11 36.02 -126.14
N VAL A 338 -96.01 35.28 -125.80
CA VAL A 338 -94.66 35.70 -125.26
C VAL A 338 -94.50 35.48 -123.73
N SER A 339 -93.38 35.00 -123.14
CA SER A 339 -92.23 34.16 -123.58
C SER A 339 -91.50 33.54 -122.35
N LYS A 340 -90.38 32.82 -122.55
CA LYS A 340 -89.47 32.28 -121.50
C LYS A 340 -88.38 33.28 -121.08
N ASP A 341 -87.65 33.00 -119.99
CA ASP A 341 -86.17 32.87 -120.01
C ASP A 341 -85.55 32.27 -118.70
N GLN A 342 -84.22 32.03 -118.71
CA GLN A 342 -83.36 31.30 -117.72
C GLN A 342 -82.43 32.29 -116.92
N PRO A 343 -81.30 31.97 -116.20
CA PRO A 343 -80.35 30.82 -116.21
C PRO A 343 -79.89 30.28 -114.80
N SER A 344 -78.58 30.08 -114.51
CA SER A 344 -78.00 28.99 -113.64
C SER A 344 -76.53 29.19 -113.10
N PHE A 345 -75.94 28.15 -112.43
CA PHE A 345 -74.49 27.76 -112.18
C PHE A 345 -73.71 27.91 -110.79
N GLU A 346 -73.03 26.79 -110.36
CA GLU A 346 -71.76 26.44 -109.58
C GLU A 346 -71.19 27.17 -108.29
N ASP A 347 -70.00 26.81 -107.72
CA ASP A 347 -69.61 25.70 -106.77
C ASP A 347 -68.16 25.84 -106.11
N LEU A 348 -67.71 24.92 -105.19
CA LEU A 348 -66.32 24.39 -104.87
C LEU A 348 -65.53 24.66 -103.51
N LYS A 349 -65.08 23.55 -102.82
CA LYS A 349 -63.73 23.17 -102.18
C LYS A 349 -63.13 23.59 -100.76
N LYS A 350 -62.61 22.55 -99.99
CA LYS A 350 -61.38 22.39 -99.08
C LYS A 350 -61.24 22.98 -97.60
N THR A 351 -60.29 22.66 -96.65
CA THR A 351 -59.61 21.43 -96.01
C THR A 351 -58.63 21.74 -94.77
N TRP A 352 -58.33 20.76 -93.86
CA TRP A 352 -57.12 20.56 -92.92
C TRP A 352 -56.98 21.36 -91.55
N SER A 353 -56.16 21.08 -90.47
CA SER A 353 -55.14 20.03 -90.02
C SER A 353 -54.91 19.88 -88.44
N LEU A 354 -53.71 19.57 -87.84
CA LEU A 354 -53.49 18.90 -86.48
C LEU A 354 -52.22 19.31 -85.57
N GLY A 355 -52.21 19.14 -84.21
CA GLY A 355 -51.01 18.75 -83.34
C GLY A 355 -50.57 19.40 -81.95
N ASN A 356 -50.31 18.57 -80.88
CA ASN A 356 -49.28 18.60 -79.73
C ASN A 356 -49.23 19.67 -78.54
N VAL A 357 -48.51 19.61 -77.34
CA VAL A 357 -47.87 18.65 -76.32
C VAL A 357 -47.39 19.39 -74.96
N SER A 358 -46.71 18.80 -73.93
CA SER A 358 -46.19 19.37 -72.60
C SER A 358 -44.93 18.63 -71.99
N LYS A 359 -44.31 18.71 -70.76
CA LYS A 359 -44.52 19.23 -69.34
C LYS A 359 -43.20 19.19 -68.42
N PRO A 360 -43.02 19.83 -67.19
CA PRO A 360 -41.72 19.94 -66.40
C PRO A 360 -41.66 19.56 -64.85
N VAL A 361 -40.46 19.51 -64.15
CA VAL A 361 -40.21 19.54 -62.63
C VAL A 361 -38.68 19.59 -62.16
N ILE A 362 -38.33 19.73 -60.84
CA ILE A 362 -36.99 20.06 -60.17
C ILE A 362 -36.70 19.23 -58.85
N LYS A 363 -35.43 19.10 -58.30
CA LYS A 363 -35.15 18.67 -56.87
C LYS A 363 -33.75 18.92 -56.15
N ASP A 364 -33.51 18.30 -54.95
CA ASP A 364 -32.63 18.60 -53.74
C ASP A 364 -31.67 17.43 -53.27
N GLY A 365 -30.75 17.43 -52.25
CA GLY A 365 -30.07 18.37 -51.27
C GLY A 365 -29.23 17.64 -50.12
N SER A 366 -28.21 18.22 -49.40
CA SER A 366 -27.37 17.50 -48.32
C SER A 366 -26.54 18.34 -47.25
N THR A 367 -25.85 17.67 -46.26
CA THR A 367 -25.37 18.21 -44.91
C THR A 367 -23.97 17.70 -44.32
N SER A 368 -23.70 17.87 -42.99
CA SER A 368 -22.41 17.89 -42.21
C SER A 368 -22.17 16.73 -41.17
N LEU A 369 -21.32 16.78 -40.10
CA LEU A 369 -19.81 16.82 -39.94
C LEU A 369 -19.33 16.61 -38.44
N CYS A 370 -18.58 15.52 -38.11
CA CYS A 370 -17.64 15.20 -36.95
C CYS A 370 -18.00 15.58 -35.44
N HIS A 371 -17.21 15.45 -34.33
CA HIS A 371 -15.87 14.89 -33.92
C HIS A 371 -15.72 14.70 -32.35
N GLY A 372 -14.62 14.10 -31.79
CA GLY A 372 -14.18 14.22 -30.35
C GLY A 372 -13.54 12.99 -29.61
N ALA A 373 -12.54 13.17 -28.69
CA ALA A 373 -11.82 12.08 -27.94
C ALA A 373 -10.98 12.53 -26.69
N GLY A 374 -10.39 11.57 -25.92
CA GLY A 374 -9.35 11.75 -24.85
C GLY A 374 -9.65 11.07 -23.49
N ASP A 375 -8.73 10.79 -22.54
CA ASP A 375 -7.26 10.58 -22.53
C ASP A 375 -6.83 9.90 -21.19
N SER A 376 -5.56 9.50 -20.94
CA SER A 376 -5.16 8.72 -19.73
C SER A 376 -3.81 9.03 -19.05
N ASN A 377 -3.71 8.76 -17.73
CA ASN A 377 -2.57 9.13 -16.86
C ASN A 377 -1.50 8.02 -16.72
N ILE A 378 -0.21 8.39 -16.80
CA ILE A 378 0.94 7.53 -16.45
C ILE A 378 2.07 8.38 -15.80
N GLU A 379 2.38 8.15 -14.51
CA GLU A 379 3.59 8.65 -13.81
C GLU A 379 3.99 7.70 -12.66
N ASP A 380 5.11 6.95 -12.75
CA ASP A 380 5.97 6.55 -11.61
C ASP A 380 7.19 5.66 -12.05
N ASP A 381 8.22 6.20 -12.73
CA ASP A 381 9.58 5.57 -12.67
C ASP A 381 10.80 6.51 -12.81
N ASP A 382 10.68 7.77 -12.41
CA ASP A 382 11.80 8.73 -12.43
C ASP A 382 12.86 8.46 -11.31
N SER A 383 13.03 7.23 -10.86
CA SER A 383 14.00 6.86 -9.82
C SER A 383 15.40 6.75 -10.41
N GLN A 384 15.51 6.08 -11.55
CA GLN A 384 16.77 5.79 -12.23
C GLN A 384 17.35 7.03 -12.92
N GLY A 385 16.52 7.82 -13.61
CA GLY A 385 16.96 9.00 -14.37
C GLY A 385 17.70 10.08 -13.56
N LEU A 386 17.51 10.17 -12.23
CA LEU A 386 18.33 11.06 -11.39
C LEU A 386 19.72 10.49 -11.07
N LEU A 387 19.84 9.17 -10.91
CA LEU A 387 21.14 8.50 -10.78
C LEU A 387 21.90 8.61 -12.10
N ASP A 388 21.21 8.47 -13.22
CA ASP A 388 21.78 8.65 -14.56
C ASP A 388 22.15 10.12 -14.82
N GLU A 389 21.35 11.11 -14.42
CA GLU A 389 21.74 12.54 -14.45
C GLU A 389 23.03 12.79 -13.64
N THR A 390 23.17 12.22 -12.44
CA THR A 390 24.41 12.37 -11.65
C THR A 390 25.60 11.63 -12.26
N SER A 391 25.40 10.43 -12.78
CA SER A 391 26.48 9.61 -13.39
C SER A 391 26.94 10.21 -14.72
N LYS A 392 26.00 10.78 -15.49
CA LYS A 392 26.30 11.55 -16.69
C LYS A 392 27.10 12.81 -16.37
N LEU A 393 26.76 13.57 -15.32
CA LEU A 393 27.59 14.71 -14.90
C LEU A 393 29.01 14.30 -14.46
N GLN A 394 29.18 13.14 -13.80
CA GLN A 394 30.50 12.59 -13.50
C GLN A 394 31.28 12.23 -14.78
N SER A 395 30.60 11.63 -15.76
CA SER A 395 31.20 11.29 -17.06
C SER A 395 31.54 12.54 -17.90
N ASP A 396 30.63 13.50 -17.98
CA ASP A 396 30.81 14.75 -18.73
C ASP A 396 32.03 15.51 -18.16
N LEU A 397 32.13 15.65 -16.82
CA LEU A 397 33.26 16.29 -16.15
C LEU A 397 34.60 15.55 -16.39
N ALA A 398 34.58 14.23 -16.56
CA ALA A 398 35.77 13.42 -16.83
C ALA A 398 36.22 13.45 -18.31
N ASN A 399 35.34 13.84 -19.24
CA ASN A 399 35.57 13.72 -20.69
C ASN A 399 35.65 15.09 -21.44
N THR A 400 35.33 16.21 -20.80
CA THR A 400 35.34 17.52 -21.48
C THR A 400 36.75 18.12 -21.65
N SER A 401 37.24 18.13 -22.90
CA SER A 401 38.39 18.94 -23.32
C SER A 401 38.10 20.46 -23.40
N ILE A 402 36.84 20.87 -23.31
CA ILE A 402 36.38 22.27 -23.30
C ILE A 402 35.75 22.53 -21.94
N VAL A 403 36.40 23.35 -21.12
CA VAL A 403 35.99 23.64 -19.74
C VAL A 403 34.64 24.39 -19.73
N PRO A 404 33.54 23.82 -19.19
CA PRO A 404 32.33 24.57 -18.89
C PRO A 404 32.61 25.56 -17.76
N SER A 405 31.89 26.69 -17.67
CA SER A 405 32.13 27.61 -16.55
C SER A 405 31.81 26.92 -15.22
N ASN A 406 32.63 27.14 -14.19
CA ASN A 406 32.42 26.53 -12.86
C ASN A 406 31.04 26.89 -12.30
N ASN A 407 30.56 28.12 -12.57
CA ASN A 407 29.20 28.57 -12.27
C ASN A 407 28.10 27.68 -12.91
N ASP A 408 28.25 27.28 -14.18
CA ASP A 408 27.27 26.39 -14.84
C ASP A 408 27.25 24.98 -14.23
N LEU A 409 28.42 24.47 -13.81
CA LEU A 409 28.55 23.18 -13.14
C LEU A 409 27.94 23.24 -11.73
N LEU A 410 28.25 24.27 -10.95
CA LEU A 410 27.66 24.51 -9.63
C LEU A 410 26.14 24.74 -9.70
N PHE A 411 25.63 25.42 -10.74
CA PHE A 411 24.19 25.57 -10.97
C PHE A 411 23.51 24.22 -11.28
N LYS A 412 24.09 23.40 -12.16
CA LYS A 412 23.59 22.04 -12.46
C LYS A 412 23.59 21.14 -11.22
N ILE A 413 24.67 21.14 -10.44
CA ILE A 413 24.81 20.40 -9.18
C ILE A 413 23.71 20.83 -8.19
N ASN A 414 23.50 22.13 -8.00
CA ASN A 414 22.48 22.63 -7.07
C ASN A 414 21.04 22.36 -7.53
N ASN A 415 20.77 22.39 -8.84
CA ASN A 415 19.47 21.98 -9.39
C ASN A 415 19.17 20.51 -9.08
N ILE A 416 20.09 19.59 -9.41
CA ILE A 416 19.91 18.14 -9.19
C ILE A 416 19.87 17.82 -7.68
N ARG A 417 20.68 18.47 -6.86
CA ARG A 417 20.58 18.44 -5.39
C ARG A 417 19.20 18.83 -4.90
N SER A 418 18.57 19.87 -5.48
CA SER A 418 17.18 20.25 -5.18
C SER A 418 16.17 19.17 -5.61
N LYS A 419 16.32 18.58 -6.82
CA LYS A 419 15.48 17.46 -7.28
C LYS A 419 15.55 16.28 -6.31
N ILE A 420 16.75 15.83 -5.94
CA ILE A 420 16.96 14.67 -5.07
C ILE A 420 16.39 14.92 -3.68
N ARG A 421 16.63 16.08 -3.06
CA ARG A 421 16.05 16.41 -1.74
C ARG A 421 14.52 16.34 -1.76
N ARG A 422 13.85 16.89 -2.78
CA ARG A 422 12.37 16.80 -2.90
C ARG A 422 11.86 15.36 -3.02
N LYS A 423 12.57 14.48 -3.72
CA LYS A 423 12.19 13.05 -3.83
C LYS A 423 12.49 12.28 -2.55
N LEU A 424 13.61 12.57 -1.87
CA LEU A 424 13.93 12.05 -0.55
C LEU A 424 12.83 12.39 0.47
N ASP A 425 12.38 13.66 0.51
CA ASP A 425 11.26 14.09 1.35
C ASP A 425 9.95 13.39 1.00
N LYS A 426 9.66 13.14 -0.30
CA LYS A 426 8.47 12.40 -0.76
C LYS A 426 8.49 10.96 -0.21
N GLU A 427 9.61 10.25 -0.33
CA GLU A 427 9.70 8.85 0.09
C GLU A 427 9.83 8.71 1.63
N ILE A 428 10.43 9.67 2.35
CA ILE A 428 10.38 9.73 3.82
C ILE A 428 8.92 9.88 4.30
N ARG A 429 8.10 10.73 3.65
CA ARG A 429 6.68 10.86 3.97
C ARG A 429 5.89 9.58 3.66
N LYS A 430 6.17 8.89 2.55
CA LYS A 430 5.59 7.55 2.28
C LYS A 430 5.94 6.58 3.40
N ARG A 431 7.23 6.44 3.76
CA ARG A 431 7.69 5.56 4.84
C ARG A 431 6.95 5.82 6.15
N SER A 432 6.78 7.09 6.52
CA SER A 432 6.02 7.48 7.72
C SER A 432 4.59 6.95 7.68
N LYS A 433 3.88 7.15 6.57
CA LYS A 433 2.49 6.70 6.40
C LYS A 433 2.35 5.18 6.42
N VAL A 434 3.27 4.44 5.78
CA VAL A 434 3.26 2.96 5.80
C VAL A 434 3.57 2.43 7.22
N THR A 435 4.45 3.12 7.96
CA THR A 435 4.76 2.78 9.36
C THR A 435 3.54 2.98 10.27
N GLU A 436 2.77 4.04 10.05
CA GLU A 436 1.50 4.31 10.73
C GLU A 436 0.48 3.19 10.46
N THR A 437 0.29 2.78 9.19
CA THR A 437 -0.63 1.67 8.86
C THR A 437 -0.21 0.31 9.41
N ILE A 438 1.10 0.05 9.57
CA ILE A 438 1.59 -1.14 10.28
C ILE A 438 1.28 -1.05 11.77
N GLY A 439 1.51 0.11 12.39
CA GLY A 439 1.20 0.35 13.80
C GLY A 439 -0.29 0.14 14.10
N ASP A 440 -1.17 0.61 13.22
CA ASP A 440 -2.62 0.42 13.32
C ASP A 440 -3.04 -1.03 13.12
N SER A 441 -2.48 -1.72 12.11
CA SER A 441 -2.77 -3.13 11.84
C SER A 441 -2.30 -4.03 12.99
N ARG A 442 -1.14 -3.75 13.59
CA ARG A 442 -0.60 -4.47 14.75
C ARG A 442 -1.43 -4.27 16.01
N ARG A 443 -2.04 -3.09 16.23
CA ARG A 443 -2.98 -2.90 17.37
C ARG A 443 -4.23 -3.77 17.21
N ARG A 444 -4.87 -3.74 16.04
CA ARG A 444 -6.05 -4.58 15.73
C ARG A 444 -5.75 -6.08 15.80
N PHE A 445 -4.54 -6.49 15.44
CA PHE A 445 -4.08 -7.87 15.56
C PHE A 445 -4.04 -8.33 17.02
N LEU A 446 -3.46 -7.51 17.92
CA LEU A 446 -3.42 -7.79 19.36
C LEU A 446 -4.81 -7.73 20.01
N GLU A 447 -5.66 -6.78 19.60
CA GLU A 447 -7.08 -6.72 19.99
C GLU A 447 -7.80 -8.03 19.63
N THR A 448 -7.64 -8.49 18.37
CA THR A 448 -8.24 -9.74 17.87
C THR A 448 -7.75 -10.98 18.65
N GLN A 449 -6.46 -11.05 18.99
CA GLN A 449 -5.91 -12.14 19.81
C GLN A 449 -6.48 -12.13 21.24
N SER A 450 -6.64 -10.95 21.86
CA SER A 450 -7.28 -10.82 23.18
C SER A 450 -8.73 -11.29 23.17
N GLU A 451 -9.49 -10.95 22.11
CA GLU A 451 -10.88 -11.41 21.93
C GLU A 451 -10.97 -12.93 21.74
N ILE A 452 -10.03 -13.55 21.01
CA ILE A 452 -9.93 -15.02 20.89
C ILE A 452 -9.66 -15.66 22.26
N GLU A 453 -8.77 -15.09 23.07
CA GLU A 453 -8.46 -15.61 24.41
C GLU A 453 -9.65 -15.46 25.38
N GLU A 454 -10.41 -14.37 25.29
CA GLU A 454 -11.62 -14.11 26.08
C GLU A 454 -12.75 -15.09 25.72
N ILE A 455 -13.07 -15.26 24.42
CA ILE A 455 -14.06 -16.24 23.96
C ILE A 455 -13.66 -17.67 24.36
N SER A 456 -12.35 -17.97 24.34
CA SER A 456 -11.82 -19.27 24.76
C SER A 456 -11.98 -19.57 26.25
N LYS A 457 -12.10 -18.54 27.10
CA LYS A 457 -12.34 -18.66 28.56
C LYS A 457 -13.82 -18.87 28.87
N HIS A 458 -14.74 -18.20 28.15
CA HIS A 458 -16.18 -18.20 28.44
C HIS A 458 -16.95 -19.36 27.78
N ARG A 459 -16.47 -20.60 27.98
CA ARG A 459 -17.05 -21.84 27.43
C ARG A 459 -18.42 -22.21 28.03
N LEU A 460 -19.48 -21.53 27.59
CA LEU A 460 -20.88 -21.88 27.94
C LEU A 460 -21.69 -22.47 26.76
N ASN A 461 -21.36 -22.14 25.51
CA ASN A 461 -21.88 -22.81 24.31
C ASN A 461 -20.70 -23.18 23.38
N ALA A 462 -20.43 -24.47 23.19
CA ALA A 462 -19.23 -24.92 22.47
C ALA A 462 -19.23 -24.57 20.97
N GLU A 463 -20.38 -24.68 20.30
CA GLU A 463 -20.47 -24.47 18.84
C GLU A 463 -20.42 -22.97 18.48
N ASP A 464 -21.18 -22.11 19.17
CA ASP A 464 -21.17 -20.66 18.92
C ASP A 464 -19.77 -20.05 19.15
N SER A 465 -19.10 -20.46 20.23
CA SER A 465 -17.71 -20.03 20.50
C SER A 465 -16.74 -20.49 19.42
N ARG A 466 -16.95 -21.68 18.83
CA ARG A 466 -16.10 -22.23 17.76
C ARG A 466 -16.22 -21.42 16.47
N GLU A 467 -17.44 -21.06 16.05
CA GLU A 467 -17.62 -20.20 14.87
C GLU A 467 -17.05 -18.80 15.08
N GLN A 468 -17.24 -18.21 16.27
CA GLN A 468 -16.69 -16.90 16.60
C GLN A 468 -15.15 -16.89 16.58
N ILE A 469 -14.50 -17.90 17.19
CA ILE A 469 -13.04 -18.06 17.15
C ILE A 469 -12.56 -18.22 15.70
N LEU A 470 -13.20 -19.09 14.90
CA LEU A 470 -12.84 -19.27 13.48
C LEU A 470 -13.01 -17.98 12.65
N SER A 471 -13.99 -17.13 12.99
CA SER A 471 -14.15 -15.82 12.36
C SER A 471 -13.01 -14.87 12.72
N ARG A 472 -12.63 -14.78 14.00
CA ARG A 472 -11.52 -13.91 14.45
C ARG A 472 -10.16 -14.37 13.92
N VAL A 473 -9.88 -15.67 13.89
CA VAL A 473 -8.63 -16.23 13.31
C VAL A 473 -8.49 -15.90 11.81
N ARG A 474 -9.60 -15.79 11.06
CA ARG A 474 -9.55 -15.33 9.65
C ARG A 474 -9.16 -13.85 9.53
N GLU A 475 -9.63 -12.99 10.45
CA GLU A 475 -9.23 -11.58 10.46
C GLU A 475 -7.78 -11.41 10.94
N GLU A 476 -7.32 -12.19 11.92
CA GLU A 476 -5.92 -12.27 12.33
C GLU A 476 -5.00 -12.61 11.13
N GLN A 477 -5.36 -13.64 10.35
CA GLN A 477 -4.66 -14.00 9.11
C GLN A 477 -4.71 -12.89 8.05
N ARG A 478 -5.80 -12.12 7.97
CA ARG A 478 -5.94 -10.99 7.04
C ARG A 478 -5.06 -9.81 7.44
N LEU A 479 -5.03 -9.47 8.74
CA LEU A 479 -4.18 -8.43 9.32
C LEU A 479 -2.69 -8.78 9.18
N SER A 480 -2.32 -10.05 9.41
CA SER A 480 -0.94 -10.54 9.22
C SER A 480 -0.44 -10.29 7.79
N LYS A 481 -1.23 -10.63 6.77
CA LYS A 481 -0.90 -10.37 5.35
C LYS A 481 -0.77 -8.87 5.02
N ILE A 482 -1.56 -8.02 5.66
CA ILE A 482 -1.47 -6.55 5.51
C ILE A 482 -0.17 -6.03 6.11
N ILE A 483 0.23 -6.53 7.27
CA ILE A 483 1.49 -6.19 7.94
C ILE A 483 2.68 -6.62 7.07
N GLU A 484 2.73 -7.88 6.61
CA GLU A 484 3.80 -8.39 5.75
C GLU A 484 3.95 -7.58 4.45
N SER A 485 2.83 -7.29 3.77
CA SER A 485 2.82 -6.46 2.56
C SER A 485 3.37 -5.05 2.80
N SER A 486 2.97 -4.44 3.92
CA SER A 486 3.43 -3.10 4.31
C SER A 486 4.92 -3.09 4.72
N GLU A 487 5.41 -4.15 5.36
CA GLU A 487 6.84 -4.30 5.69
C GLU A 487 7.69 -4.51 4.43
N ASN A 488 7.17 -5.18 3.41
CA ASN A 488 7.78 -5.23 2.08
C ASN A 488 7.85 -3.84 1.42
N GLU A 489 6.78 -3.03 1.52
CA GLU A 489 6.80 -1.65 1.02
C GLU A 489 7.83 -0.78 1.78
N ILE A 490 7.93 -0.89 3.10
CA ILE A 490 8.97 -0.18 3.88
C ILE A 490 10.38 -0.60 3.45
N ARG A 491 10.63 -1.89 3.18
CA ARG A 491 11.93 -2.36 2.67
C ARG A 491 12.26 -1.70 1.32
N ALA A 492 11.30 -1.66 0.39
CA ALA A 492 11.47 -1.01 -0.92
C ALA A 492 11.70 0.51 -0.80
N ILE A 493 10.92 1.21 0.03
CA ILE A 493 11.07 2.66 0.27
C ILE A 493 12.43 2.97 0.94
N THR A 494 12.87 2.13 1.89
CA THR A 494 14.16 2.30 2.56
C THR A 494 15.34 2.16 1.58
N ALA A 495 15.25 1.24 0.61
CA ALA A 495 16.25 1.13 -0.46
C ALA A 495 16.32 2.40 -1.34
N LYS A 496 15.16 3.01 -1.69
CA LYS A 496 15.09 4.29 -2.42
C LYS A 496 15.68 5.46 -1.63
N ILE A 497 15.45 5.52 -0.31
CA ILE A 497 16.05 6.52 0.58
C ILE A 497 17.58 6.42 0.55
N VAL A 498 18.13 5.20 0.70
CA VAL A 498 19.59 4.97 0.70
C VAL A 498 20.25 5.32 -0.65
N SER A 499 19.58 5.09 -1.78
CA SER A 499 20.12 5.48 -3.09
C SER A 499 20.12 7.01 -3.28
N PHE A 500 19.09 7.72 -2.85
CA PHE A 500 19.07 9.19 -2.86
C PHE A 500 20.14 9.81 -1.95
N GLU A 501 20.36 9.27 -0.74
CA GLU A 501 21.46 9.74 0.12
C GLU A 501 22.85 9.45 -0.50
N ARG A 502 23.01 8.37 -1.25
CA ARG A 502 24.26 8.07 -1.98
C ARG A 502 24.48 9.09 -3.10
N ALA A 503 23.44 9.43 -3.85
CA ALA A 503 23.48 10.46 -4.90
C ALA A 503 23.84 11.85 -4.33
N LEU A 504 23.28 12.23 -3.17
CA LEU A 504 23.64 13.48 -2.49
C LEU A 504 25.13 13.52 -2.09
N ARG A 505 25.65 12.44 -1.49
CA ARG A 505 27.08 12.32 -1.14
C ARG A 505 28.00 12.40 -2.36
N ASN A 506 27.60 11.83 -3.50
CA ASN A 506 28.33 11.95 -4.76
C ASN A 506 28.37 13.41 -5.27
N LEU A 507 27.27 14.16 -5.18
CA LEU A 507 27.21 15.58 -5.55
C LEU A 507 28.01 16.48 -4.60
N GLU A 508 28.02 16.19 -3.29
CA GLU A 508 28.86 16.90 -2.31
C GLU A 508 30.35 16.65 -2.54
N ASN A 509 30.74 15.48 -3.05
CA ASN A 509 32.12 15.22 -3.44
C ASN A 509 32.50 15.93 -4.74
N LEU A 510 31.61 15.99 -5.75
CA LEU A 510 31.82 16.76 -6.98
C LEU A 510 32.01 18.26 -6.70
N GLU A 511 31.17 18.85 -5.84
CA GLU A 511 31.28 20.27 -5.47
C GLU A 511 32.65 20.58 -4.82
N LYS A 512 33.16 19.69 -3.96
CA LYS A 512 34.51 19.79 -3.36
C LYS A 512 35.65 19.65 -4.37
N PHE A 513 35.43 19.06 -5.54
CA PHE A 513 36.41 19.03 -6.63
C PHE A 513 36.38 20.29 -7.51
N ILE A 514 35.26 21.02 -7.54
CA ILE A 514 35.09 22.23 -8.37
C ILE A 514 35.51 23.50 -7.61
N LEU A 515 35.18 23.63 -6.33
CA LEU A 515 35.53 24.81 -5.51
C LEU A 515 37.04 25.16 -5.48
N PRO A 516 38.00 24.21 -5.51
CA PRO A 516 39.43 24.52 -5.59
C PRO A 516 39.89 25.09 -6.94
N LEU A 517 39.03 25.16 -7.96
CA LEU A 517 39.33 25.70 -9.30
C LEU A 517 38.83 27.15 -9.49
N GLU A 518 38.39 27.81 -8.41
CA GLU A 518 37.94 29.21 -8.40
C GLU A 518 38.86 30.14 -7.56
N ASN A 519 39.99 29.63 -7.07
CA ASN A 519 41.04 30.40 -6.36
C ASN A 519 42.41 30.20 -7.04
#